data_AF-R7BIR5-F1
#
_entry.id   AF-R7BIR5-F1
#
_cell.length_a   1.000
_cell.length_b   1.000
_cell.length_c   1.000
_cell.angle_alpha   90.00
_cell.angle_beta   90.00
_cell.angle_gamma   90.00
#
_symmetry.space_group_name_H-M   'P 1'
#
loop_
_entity.id
_entity.type
_entity.pdbx_description
1 polymer ?
#
loop_
_entity_poly.entity_id
_entity_poly.type
_entity_poly.pdbx_seq_one_letter_code
_entity_poly.pdbx_strand_id
1 'polypeptide(L)'
;MQYEQPAPAEHSAQNKDAASETAIITPGLKITGDIESSGAIELLGTVIGNVSCQGKLSVSGTIQGNTHSAAFYSNEAQITGNISCDGAAKIGNGSVVIGDLASTSAVIAGAIKGNIDVHGPVIIDTTAIVMGDIKSESVQINNGAVIEGHCSQCYSDNSPSKFFKDK
;
A
#
# COMPACT_ATOMS: atom_id res chain seq x y z
N MET A 1 -56.59 15.19 -28.97
CA MET A 1 -55.81 13.95 -28.74
C MET A 1 -54.66 13.92 -29.73
N GLN A 2 -53.43 14.10 -29.23
CA GLN A 2 -52.21 13.42 -29.66
C GLN A 2 -51.11 13.90 -28.70
N TYR A 3 -50.69 12.99 -27.82
CA TYR A 3 -49.53 13.14 -26.95
C TYR A 3 -48.31 12.78 -27.79
N GLU A 4 -47.36 13.69 -27.95
CA GLU A 4 -46.02 13.35 -28.43
C GLU A 4 -45.09 13.38 -27.21
N GLN A 5 -44.63 12.19 -26.84
CA GLN A 5 -43.83 11.87 -25.68
C GLN A 5 -42.38 12.39 -25.88
N PRO A 6 -41.77 13.09 -24.92
CA PRO A 6 -40.36 13.43 -25.01
C PRO A 6 -39.50 12.16 -24.86
N ALA A 7 -38.44 12.09 -25.66
CA ALA A 7 -37.50 10.99 -25.74
C ALA A 7 -36.89 10.62 -24.36
N PRO A 8 -36.68 9.33 -24.05
CA PRO A 8 -36.02 8.92 -22.82
C PRO A 8 -34.55 9.34 -22.84
N ALA A 9 -34.14 10.10 -21.82
CA ALA A 9 -32.75 10.47 -21.60
C ALA A 9 -31.91 9.20 -21.33
N GLU A 10 -30.91 8.98 -22.17
CA GLU A 10 -29.89 7.94 -21.99
C GLU A 10 -29.06 8.26 -20.73
N HIS A 11 -29.35 7.55 -19.64
CA HIS A 11 -28.45 7.51 -18.49
C HIS A 11 -27.41 6.41 -18.74
N SER A 12 -26.17 6.84 -18.99
CA SER A 12 -24.98 6.00 -18.98
C SER A 12 -24.75 5.48 -17.55
N ALA A 13 -25.08 4.21 -17.32
CA ALA A 13 -24.71 3.49 -16.11
C ALA A 13 -23.18 3.25 -16.12
N GLN A 14 -22.43 4.22 -15.63
CA GLN A 14 -21.06 3.97 -15.16
C GLN A 14 -21.16 3.21 -13.83
N ASN A 15 -20.84 1.92 -13.88
CA ASN A 15 -20.64 1.08 -12.71
C ASN A 15 -19.49 1.66 -11.84
N LYS A 16 -19.85 2.48 -10.86
CA LYS A 16 -18.94 3.20 -9.94
C LYS A 16 -19.15 2.78 -8.49
N ASP A 17 -19.85 1.68 -8.22
CA ASP A 17 -20.37 1.40 -6.88
C ASP A 17 -19.58 0.35 -6.10
N ALA A 18 -18.78 -0.51 -6.74
CA ALA A 18 -17.96 -1.51 -6.03
C ALA A 18 -16.79 -0.90 -5.24
N ALA A 19 -16.29 0.28 -5.65
CA ALA A 19 -15.26 1.01 -4.90
C ALA A 19 -15.82 1.79 -3.70
N SER A 20 -17.15 1.86 -3.54
CA SER A 20 -17.82 2.62 -2.46
C SER A 20 -18.16 1.76 -1.24
N GLU A 21 -18.13 0.44 -1.38
CA GLU A 21 -18.38 -0.48 -0.26
C GLU A 21 -17.08 -0.69 0.54
N THR A 22 -17.17 -0.48 1.85
CA THR A 22 -16.05 -0.73 2.78
C THR A 22 -16.46 -1.83 3.75
N ALA A 23 -15.76 -2.96 3.69
CA ALA A 23 -15.90 -4.02 4.69
C ALA A 23 -15.13 -3.62 5.96
N ILE A 24 -15.76 -3.69 7.13
CA ILE A 24 -15.12 -3.34 8.41
C ILE A 24 -14.95 -4.60 9.25
N ILE A 25 -13.70 -4.92 9.61
CA ILE A 25 -13.34 -5.99 10.52
C ILE A 25 -13.09 -5.36 11.89
N THR A 26 -14.02 -5.55 12.81
CA THR A 26 -13.98 -4.92 14.14
C THR A 26 -12.89 -5.51 15.02
N PRO A 27 -12.40 -4.80 16.07
CA PRO A 27 -11.29 -5.25 16.91
C PRO A 27 -11.48 -6.62 17.57
N GLY A 28 -12.72 -6.99 17.91
CA GLY A 28 -13.05 -8.28 18.53
C GLY A 28 -13.14 -9.44 17.54
N LEU A 29 -13.09 -9.18 16.24
CA LEU A 29 -13.21 -10.19 15.21
C LEU A 29 -11.83 -10.78 14.88
N LYS A 30 -11.72 -12.11 14.98
CA LYS A 30 -10.57 -12.88 14.51
C LYS A 30 -10.99 -13.74 13.32
N ILE A 31 -10.34 -13.52 12.18
CA ILE A 31 -10.58 -14.27 10.95
C ILE A 31 -9.40 -15.22 10.75
N THR A 32 -9.70 -16.48 10.41
CA THR A 32 -8.69 -17.48 10.03
C THR A 32 -9.09 -18.03 8.67
N GLY A 33 -8.27 -17.76 7.67
CA GLY A 33 -8.56 -17.97 6.25
C GLY A 33 -8.29 -16.72 5.42
N ASP A 34 -8.40 -16.86 4.10
CA ASP A 34 -8.17 -15.76 3.16
C ASP A 34 -9.41 -14.86 3.04
N ILE A 35 -9.17 -13.57 2.81
CA ILE A 35 -10.20 -12.55 2.61
C ILE A 35 -10.02 -11.98 1.20
N GLU A 36 -11.10 -11.95 0.42
CA GLU A 36 -11.13 -11.29 -0.88
C GLU A 36 -12.32 -10.32 -0.93
N SER A 37 -12.07 -9.08 -1.38
CA SER A 37 -13.10 -8.06 -1.54
C SER A 37 -12.89 -7.27 -2.83
N SER A 38 -13.98 -6.99 -3.56
CA SER A 38 -13.95 -6.05 -4.67
C SER A 38 -13.93 -4.58 -4.21
N GLY A 39 -14.23 -4.32 -2.93
CA GLY A 39 -14.28 -2.99 -2.34
C GLY A 39 -13.07 -2.64 -1.47
N ALA A 40 -13.22 -1.59 -0.66
CA ALA A 40 -12.25 -1.25 0.37
C ALA A 40 -12.41 -2.14 1.61
N ILE A 41 -11.35 -2.26 2.40
CA ILE A 41 -11.38 -2.99 3.68
C ILE A 41 -10.77 -2.09 4.76
N GLU A 42 -11.46 -1.99 5.90
CA GLU A 42 -10.93 -1.42 7.13
C GLU A 42 -10.78 -2.53 8.17
N LEU A 43 -9.52 -2.84 8.51
CA LEU A 43 -9.15 -3.95 9.36
C LEU A 43 -8.64 -3.45 10.71
N LEU A 44 -9.49 -3.54 11.72
CA LEU A 44 -9.17 -3.22 13.12
C LEU A 44 -8.90 -4.50 13.94
N GLY A 45 -9.43 -5.64 13.50
CA GLY A 45 -9.31 -6.94 14.18
C GLY A 45 -8.03 -7.73 13.88
N THR A 46 -8.11 -9.05 13.95
CA THR A 46 -7.00 -9.95 13.63
C THR A 46 -7.35 -10.81 12.42
N VAL A 47 -6.43 -10.89 11.46
CA VAL A 47 -6.55 -11.79 10.31
C VAL A 47 -5.34 -12.70 10.25
N ILE A 48 -5.59 -14.01 10.18
CA ILE A 48 -4.59 -15.04 9.94
C ILE A 48 -4.92 -15.68 8.59
N GLY A 49 -4.22 -15.25 7.55
CA GLY A 49 -4.50 -15.57 6.15
C GLY A 49 -4.18 -14.38 5.25
N ASN A 50 -4.35 -14.57 3.95
CA ASN A 50 -4.09 -13.52 2.96
C ASN A 50 -5.27 -12.55 2.86
N VAL A 51 -5.00 -11.28 2.58
CA VAL A 51 -6.02 -10.25 2.38
C VAL A 51 -5.84 -9.64 1.00
N SER A 52 -6.82 -9.82 0.12
CA SER A 52 -6.85 -9.23 -1.21
C SER A 52 -8.03 -8.28 -1.33
N CYS A 53 -7.78 -7.05 -1.79
CA CYS A 53 -8.87 -6.15 -2.13
C CYS A 53 -8.57 -5.27 -3.35
N GLN A 54 -9.57 -5.04 -4.20
CA GLN A 54 -9.41 -4.13 -5.35
C GLN A 54 -9.44 -2.65 -4.96
N GLY A 55 -9.85 -2.34 -3.72
CA GLY A 55 -9.88 -0.99 -3.17
C GLY A 55 -8.71 -0.65 -2.25
N LYS A 56 -8.97 0.31 -1.35
CA LYS A 56 -8.03 0.69 -0.29
C LYS A 56 -8.11 -0.30 0.87
N LEU A 57 -6.97 -0.81 1.32
CA LEU A 57 -6.83 -1.57 2.56
C LEU A 57 -6.30 -0.65 3.67
N SER A 58 -7.12 -0.36 4.67
CA SER A 58 -6.71 0.37 5.88
C SER A 58 -6.58 -0.61 7.04
N VAL A 59 -5.40 -0.68 7.66
CA VAL A 59 -5.09 -1.65 8.71
C VAL A 59 -4.69 -0.93 9.98
N SER A 60 -5.37 -1.22 11.08
CA SER A 60 -4.97 -0.83 12.44
C SER A 60 -4.89 -2.02 13.40
N GLY A 61 -5.13 -3.23 12.89
CA GLY A 61 -5.09 -4.47 13.65
C GLY A 61 -3.85 -5.32 13.36
N THR A 62 -4.01 -6.64 13.46
CA THR A 62 -2.94 -7.61 13.18
C THR A 62 -3.24 -8.41 11.92
N ILE A 63 -2.27 -8.50 11.02
CA ILE A 63 -2.33 -9.36 9.84
C ILE A 63 -1.14 -10.33 9.88
N GLN A 64 -1.44 -11.62 9.78
CA GLN A 64 -0.45 -12.67 9.58
C GLN A 64 -0.75 -13.38 8.25
N GLY A 65 -0.04 -12.97 7.20
CA GLY A 65 -0.28 -13.39 5.83
C GLY A 65 0.10 -12.29 4.84
N ASN A 66 -0.05 -12.57 3.55
CA ASN A 66 0.26 -11.59 2.50
C ASN A 66 -0.94 -10.67 2.24
N THR A 67 -0.67 -9.42 1.88
CA THR A 67 -1.72 -8.46 1.53
C THR A 67 -1.55 -7.98 0.09
N HIS A 68 -2.64 -7.92 -0.66
CA HIS A 68 -2.68 -7.33 -1.99
C HIS A 68 -3.79 -6.27 -2.06
N SER A 69 -3.45 -5.05 -2.47
CA SER A 69 -4.45 -3.97 -2.56
C SER A 69 -4.09 -2.88 -3.57
N ALA A 70 -5.08 -2.14 -4.07
CA ALA A 70 -4.81 -1.00 -4.94
C ALA A 70 -4.10 0.15 -4.18
N ALA A 71 -4.47 0.36 -2.91
CA ALA A 71 -3.79 1.30 -2.03
C ALA A 71 -3.75 0.75 -0.61
N PHE A 72 -2.61 0.87 0.05
CA PHE A 72 -2.41 0.35 1.39
C PHE A 72 -2.16 1.47 2.39
N TYR A 73 -2.81 1.39 3.53
CA TYR A 73 -2.65 2.33 4.63
C TYR A 73 -2.58 1.54 5.94
N SER A 74 -1.50 1.69 6.70
CA SER A 74 -1.42 1.14 8.05
C SER A 74 -1.32 2.24 9.10
N ASN A 75 -1.91 2.04 10.27
CA ASN A 75 -1.75 2.91 11.42
C ASN A 75 -1.79 2.08 12.70
N GLU A 76 -0.72 2.05 13.50
CA GLU A 76 -0.63 1.19 14.69
C GLU A 76 -0.82 -0.33 14.44
N ALA A 77 -0.76 -0.76 13.17
CA ALA A 77 -0.89 -2.17 12.79
C ALA A 77 0.37 -3.02 13.00
N GLN A 78 0.17 -4.32 13.22
CA GLN A 78 1.23 -5.33 13.17
C GLN A 78 1.01 -6.26 11.98
N ILE A 79 1.92 -6.23 11.01
CA ILE A 79 1.80 -7.01 9.77
C ILE A 79 3.01 -7.94 9.68
N THR A 80 2.75 -9.24 9.59
CA THR A 80 3.76 -10.26 9.33
C THR A 80 3.43 -10.97 8.03
N GLY A 81 4.20 -10.70 6.99
CA GLY A 81 3.97 -11.15 5.62
C GLY A 81 4.28 -10.06 4.60
N ASN A 82 4.15 -10.40 3.33
CA ASN A 82 4.51 -9.50 2.24
C ASN A 82 3.35 -8.59 1.87
N ILE A 83 3.65 -7.32 1.61
CA ILE A 83 2.70 -6.30 1.20
C ILE A 83 2.92 -6.01 -0.28
N SER A 84 1.91 -6.30 -1.10
CA SER A 84 1.89 -5.95 -2.53
C SER A 84 0.82 -4.90 -2.78
N CYS A 85 1.18 -3.81 -3.43
CA CYS A 85 0.24 -2.75 -3.77
C CYS A 85 0.41 -2.27 -5.20
N ASP A 86 -0.68 -2.11 -5.93
CA ASP A 86 -0.60 -1.58 -7.30
C ASP A 86 -0.36 -0.06 -7.31
N GLY A 87 -0.76 0.64 -6.25
CA GLY A 87 -0.63 2.07 -6.10
C GLY A 87 0.29 2.50 -4.97
N ALA A 88 -0.23 3.37 -4.10
CA ALA A 88 0.53 3.94 -2.99
C ALA A 88 0.41 3.08 -1.72
N ALA A 89 1.55 2.82 -1.09
CA ALA A 89 1.63 2.22 0.23
C ALA A 89 2.01 3.29 1.27
N LYS A 90 1.23 3.38 2.35
CA LYS A 90 1.49 4.31 3.45
C LYS A 90 1.58 3.54 4.74
N ILE A 91 2.76 3.52 5.35
CA ILE A 91 2.99 2.90 6.64
C ILE A 91 2.98 4.00 7.69
N GLY A 92 1.90 4.09 8.47
CA GLY A 92 1.73 5.10 9.51
C GLY A 92 2.62 4.86 10.73
N ASN A 93 2.59 5.81 11.66
CA ASN A 93 3.31 5.71 12.92
C ASN A 93 2.76 4.54 13.77
N GLY A 94 3.63 3.94 14.57
CA GLY A 94 3.30 2.78 15.40
C GLY A 94 3.09 1.47 14.63
N SER A 95 3.04 1.50 13.30
CA SER A 95 2.96 0.29 12.49
C SER A 95 4.29 -0.43 12.43
N VAL A 96 4.24 -1.75 12.57
CA VAL A 96 5.39 -2.65 12.41
C VAL A 96 5.09 -3.65 11.29
N VAL A 97 5.92 -3.64 10.27
CA VAL A 97 5.85 -4.58 9.14
C VAL A 97 7.07 -5.50 9.18
N ILE A 98 6.84 -6.80 9.18
CA ILE A 98 7.87 -7.84 9.07
C ILE A 98 7.59 -8.61 7.79
N GLY A 99 8.33 -8.28 6.74
CA GLY A 99 8.13 -8.80 5.39
C GLY A 99 8.53 -7.78 4.33
N ASP A 100 8.41 -8.18 3.07
CA ASP A 100 8.78 -7.33 1.93
C ASP A 100 7.62 -6.42 1.52
N LEU A 101 7.94 -5.21 1.05
CA LEU A 101 6.97 -4.23 0.54
C LEU A 101 7.22 -4.00 -0.95
N ALA A 102 6.23 -4.30 -1.79
CA ALA A 102 6.22 -4.00 -3.21
C ALA A 102 5.12 -2.98 -3.53
N SER A 103 5.47 -1.81 -4.07
CA SER A 103 4.46 -0.79 -4.44
C SER A 103 4.91 0.18 -5.54
N THR A 104 4.01 1.01 -6.05
CA THR A 104 4.36 2.07 -7.02
C THR A 104 4.96 3.29 -6.31
N SER A 105 4.49 3.63 -5.11
CA SER A 105 5.05 4.71 -4.29
C SER A 105 4.87 4.40 -2.82
N ALA A 106 5.79 4.85 -1.97
CA ALA A 106 5.73 4.55 -0.54
C ALA A 106 5.99 5.78 0.35
N VAL A 107 5.21 5.89 1.43
CA VAL A 107 5.51 6.79 2.55
C VAL A 107 5.61 5.95 3.81
N ILE A 108 6.73 6.05 4.51
CA ILE A 108 7.06 5.19 5.64
C ILE A 108 7.27 6.08 6.85
N ALA A 109 6.40 5.98 7.86
CA ALA A 109 6.53 6.62 9.17
C ALA A 109 6.65 5.61 10.32
N GLY A 110 6.43 4.32 10.05
CA GLY A 110 6.57 3.23 11.01
C GLY A 110 7.87 2.44 10.86
N ALA A 111 7.88 1.22 11.42
CA ALA A 111 9.00 0.31 11.34
C ALA A 111 8.78 -0.78 10.28
N ILE A 112 9.76 -1.01 9.41
CA ILE A 112 9.75 -2.07 8.40
C ILE A 112 11.01 -2.91 8.55
N LYS A 113 10.84 -4.24 8.64
CA LYS A 113 11.92 -5.22 8.58
C LYS A 113 11.72 -6.12 7.37
N GLY A 114 12.51 -5.89 6.33
CA GLY A 114 12.40 -6.55 5.04
C GLY A 114 12.83 -5.64 3.90
N ASN A 115 12.72 -6.14 2.67
CA ASN A 115 13.13 -5.38 1.50
C ASN A 115 11.97 -4.54 0.97
N ILE A 116 12.30 -3.35 0.48
CA ILE A 116 11.36 -2.40 -0.07
C ILE A 116 11.65 -2.28 -1.56
N ASP A 117 10.71 -2.70 -2.41
CA ASP A 117 10.79 -2.60 -3.87
C ASP A 117 9.70 -1.65 -4.36
N VAL A 118 10.09 -0.42 -4.68
CA VAL A 118 9.16 0.64 -5.04
C VAL A 118 9.53 1.22 -6.39
N HIS A 119 8.64 1.17 -7.36
CA HIS A 119 8.98 1.65 -8.71
C HIS A 119 9.05 3.17 -8.86
N GLY A 120 8.57 3.92 -7.86
CA GLY A 120 8.54 5.39 -7.87
C GLY A 120 9.20 6.00 -6.64
N PRO A 121 8.67 7.14 -6.13
CA PRO A 121 9.26 7.83 -4.98
C PRO A 121 8.98 7.11 -3.66
N VAL A 122 10.00 7.06 -2.82
CA VAL A 122 9.93 6.60 -1.43
C VAL A 122 10.22 7.77 -0.49
N ILE A 123 9.31 8.05 0.42
CA ILE A 123 9.47 9.07 1.46
C ILE A 123 9.57 8.37 2.81
N ILE A 124 10.67 8.60 3.51
CA ILE A 124 10.94 8.05 4.84
C ILE A 124 10.79 9.19 5.84
N ASP A 125 9.77 9.11 6.68
CA ASP A 125 9.39 10.11 7.66
C ASP A 125 10.31 10.08 8.90
N THR A 126 10.22 11.12 9.71
CA THR A 126 11.09 11.42 10.85
C THR A 126 11.13 10.33 11.92
N THR A 127 10.09 9.49 12.04
CA THR A 127 9.99 8.40 13.02
C THR A 127 10.25 7.02 12.44
N ALA A 128 10.57 6.93 11.15
CA ALA A 128 10.65 5.67 10.46
C ALA A 128 11.92 4.88 10.80
N ILE A 129 11.78 3.57 10.88
CA ILE A 129 12.89 2.63 11.07
C ILE A 129 12.81 1.58 9.98
N VAL A 130 13.80 1.53 9.10
CA VAL A 130 13.86 0.53 8.03
C VAL A 130 15.08 -0.36 8.24
N MET A 131 14.84 -1.66 8.41
CA MET A 131 15.89 -2.69 8.47
C MET A 131 15.78 -3.60 7.25
N GLY A 132 16.58 -3.32 6.22
CA GLY A 132 16.59 -4.04 4.95
C GLY A 132 16.95 -3.15 3.77
N ASP A 133 16.93 -3.73 2.57
CA ASP A 133 17.34 -3.02 1.36
C ASP A 133 16.17 -2.26 0.73
N ILE A 134 16.44 -1.06 0.23
CA ILE A 134 15.46 -0.20 -0.43
C ILE A 134 15.85 -0.04 -1.89
N LYS A 135 15.01 -0.54 -2.79
CA LYS A 135 15.06 -0.30 -4.23
C LYS A 135 13.98 0.72 -4.57
N SER A 136 14.40 1.85 -5.13
CA SER A 136 13.44 2.88 -5.56
C SER A 136 13.82 3.58 -6.86
N GLU A 137 12.93 4.43 -7.39
CA GLU A 137 13.32 5.42 -8.40
C GLU A 137 13.98 6.63 -7.72
N SER A 138 13.39 7.10 -6.64
CA SER A 138 13.94 8.17 -5.81
C SER A 138 13.67 7.90 -4.34
N VAL A 139 14.49 8.47 -3.47
CA VAL A 139 14.34 8.35 -2.02
C VAL A 139 14.49 9.72 -1.38
N GLN A 140 13.55 10.07 -0.51
CA GLN A 140 13.61 11.22 0.37
C GLN A 140 13.64 10.73 1.80
N ILE A 141 14.63 11.18 2.57
CA ILE A 141 14.83 10.78 3.96
C ILE A 141 14.71 12.03 4.82
N ASN A 142 13.72 12.05 5.71
CA ASN A 142 13.54 13.14 6.66
C ASN A 142 14.43 12.93 7.90
N ASN A 143 14.77 14.04 8.57
CA ASN A 143 15.62 14.00 9.76
C ASN A 143 14.99 13.15 10.88
N GLY A 144 15.74 12.20 11.43
CA GLY A 144 15.28 11.30 12.49
C GLY A 144 14.97 9.88 12.01
N ALA A 145 14.79 9.69 10.70
CA ALA A 145 14.67 8.36 10.12
C ALA A 145 15.94 7.53 10.33
N VAL A 146 15.78 6.25 10.66
CA VAL A 146 16.88 5.29 10.79
C VAL A 146 16.75 4.24 9.69
N ILE A 147 17.82 4.02 8.93
CA ILE A 147 17.87 3.01 7.87
C ILE A 147 19.11 2.15 8.10
N GLU A 148 18.90 0.85 8.23
CA GLU A 148 19.94 -0.17 8.26
C GLU A 148 19.78 -1.09 7.05
N GLY A 149 20.55 -0.81 6.00
CA GLY A 149 20.57 -1.60 4.77
C GLY A 149 21.11 -0.81 3.58
N HIS A 150 21.01 -1.38 2.39
CA HIS A 150 21.41 -0.71 1.16
C HIS A 150 20.24 -0.01 0.49
N CYS A 151 20.40 1.28 0.19
CA CYS A 151 19.47 2.01 -0.67
C CYS A 151 20.04 2.10 -2.09
N SER A 152 19.28 1.66 -3.07
CA SER A 152 19.64 1.64 -4.48
C SER A 152 18.52 2.25 -5.33
N GLN A 153 18.85 3.29 -6.10
CA GLN A 153 17.90 3.94 -7.00
C GLN A 153 17.93 3.31 -8.40
N CYS A 154 17.64 2.00 -8.48
CA CYS A 154 17.80 1.21 -9.71
C CYS A 154 16.72 1.46 -10.77
N TYR A 155 15.59 2.05 -10.40
CA TYR A 155 14.53 2.42 -11.34
C TYR A 155 14.68 3.85 -11.86
N SER A 156 15.71 4.58 -11.40
CA SER A 156 16.00 5.92 -11.92
C SER A 156 16.64 5.85 -13.32
N ASP A 157 16.16 6.69 -14.23
CA ASP A 157 16.77 6.87 -15.56
C ASP A 157 18.17 7.51 -15.52
N ASN A 158 18.56 8.01 -14.34
CA ASN A 158 19.79 8.72 -14.05
C ASN A 158 20.90 7.76 -13.60
N SER A 159 21.29 6.83 -14.48
CA SER A 159 22.46 5.97 -14.22
C SER A 159 23.76 6.79 -14.26
N PRO A 160 24.61 6.78 -13.20
CA PRO A 160 25.88 7.50 -13.17
C PRO A 160 26.83 7.11 -14.31
N SER A 161 26.68 5.89 -14.83
CA SER A 161 27.43 5.35 -15.96
C SER A 161 27.29 6.17 -17.26
N LYS A 162 26.24 6.99 -17.39
CA LYS A 162 26.09 7.94 -18.51
C LYS A 162 26.98 9.18 -18.36
N PHE A 163 27.30 9.59 -17.13
CA PHE A 163 28.10 10.78 -16.82
C PHE A 163 29.61 10.49 -16.74
N PHE A 164 29.99 9.30 -16.30
CA PHE A 164 31.39 8.87 -16.19
C PHE A 164 31.82 7.96 -17.36
N LYS A 165 31.54 8.34 -18.61
CA LYS A 165 32.19 7.69 -19.76
C LYS A 165 33.70 7.97 -19.69
N ASP A 166 34.49 6.92 -19.55
CA ASP A 166 35.95 6.90 -19.57
C ASP A 166 36.53 7.69 -20.76
N LYS A 167 37.64 8.39 -20.48
CA LYS A 167 38.52 9.01 -21.47
C LYS A 167 39.26 7.98 -22.30
#